data_AF-A0A660LGU2-F1
#
_entry.id   AF-A0A660LGU2-F1
#
_cell.length_a   1.000
_cell.length_b   1.000
_cell.length_c   1.000
_cell.angle_alpha   90.00
_cell.angle_beta   90.00
_cell.angle_gamma   90.00
#
_symmetry.space_group_name_H-M   'P 1'
#
loop_
_entity.id
_entity.type
_entity.pdbx_description
1 polymer ?
#
loop_
_entity_poly.entity_id
_entity_poly.type
_entity_poly.pdbx_seq_one_letter_code
_entity_poly.pdbx_strand_id
1 'polypeptide(L)'
;MRWLVAIACVAVLAVASIAVAARGGDDQTTPKGANLSTIRCPLEPTGKTGPDGQPQYAPAKDAFDTATLIDLPLAEARAKAAKSGCDIVVSIQDGAGQPVPIDLNPKLIYVYTEKGRVTQIEGVGGGI
;
A
#
# COMPACT_ATOMS: atom_id res chain seq x y z
N MET A 1 33.92 14.98 50.81
CA MET A 1 33.13 14.61 49.62
C MET A 1 33.85 15.22 48.41
N ARG A 2 34.67 14.54 47.59
CA ARG A 2 34.31 13.56 46.51
C ARG A 2 32.90 13.90 46.01
N TRP A 3 32.67 14.34 44.78
CA TRP A 3 33.04 13.68 43.53
C TRP A 3 33.38 14.69 42.40
N LEU A 4 34.42 14.36 41.64
CA LEU A 4 34.74 14.84 40.28
C LEU A 4 34.01 13.94 39.27
N VAL A 5 33.38 14.50 38.24
CA VAL A 5 33.16 13.84 36.93
C VAL A 5 33.15 14.98 35.90
N ALA A 6 34.26 15.35 35.26
CA ALA A 6 35.10 14.63 34.30
C ALA A 6 34.43 14.44 32.91
N ILE A 7 34.85 15.32 31.99
CA ILE A 7 35.30 15.06 30.62
C ILE A 7 34.21 14.80 29.56
N ALA A 8 33.89 15.87 28.83
CA ALA A 8 33.61 15.80 27.40
C ALA A 8 34.95 15.82 26.64
N CYS A 9 35.18 14.84 25.76
CA CYS A 9 36.02 15.00 24.57
C CYS A 9 35.66 13.89 23.57
N VAL A 10 35.21 14.35 22.40
CA VAL A 10 34.69 13.60 21.26
C VAL A 10 35.77 12.66 20.70
N ALA A 11 35.52 11.36 20.70
CA ALA A 11 36.35 10.38 20.00
C ALA A 11 35.95 10.32 18.52
N VAL A 12 36.84 10.79 17.66
CA VAL A 12 36.81 10.63 16.20
C VAL A 12 36.98 9.15 15.87
N LEU A 13 35.97 8.54 15.24
CA LEU A 13 36.12 7.26 14.53
C LEU A 13 35.82 7.49 13.06
N ALA A 14 36.89 7.77 12.32
CA ALA A 14 36.93 7.65 10.88
C ALA A 14 36.74 6.16 10.51
N VAL A 15 35.63 5.83 9.87
CA VAL A 15 35.44 4.51 9.27
C VAL A 15 35.61 4.66 7.77
N ALA A 16 36.62 3.98 7.27
CA ALA A 16 37.09 3.96 5.90
C ALA A 16 35.97 3.64 4.90
N SER A 17 35.94 4.42 3.82
CA SER A 17 35.17 4.19 2.62
C SER A 17 35.63 2.89 1.95
N ILE A 18 34.83 1.83 2.08
CA ILE A 18 34.99 0.64 1.24
C ILE A 18 34.40 0.99 -0.13
N ALA A 19 35.28 1.40 -1.04
CA ALA A 19 34.98 1.42 -2.47
C ALA A 19 34.86 -0.03 -2.96
N VAL A 20 33.65 -0.60 -2.95
CA VAL A 20 33.37 -1.83 -3.69
C VAL A 20 33.21 -1.44 -5.16
N ALA A 21 34.30 -1.53 -5.91
CA ALA A 21 34.26 -1.59 -7.36
C ALA A 21 33.75 -2.98 -7.77
N ALA A 22 32.43 -3.15 -7.79
CA ALA A 22 31.81 -4.27 -8.49
C ALA A 22 31.55 -3.84 -9.94
N ARG A 23 32.47 -4.17 -10.83
CA ARG A 23 32.18 -4.26 -12.26
C ARG A 23 31.22 -5.43 -12.47
N GLY A 24 29.96 -5.11 -12.76
CA GLY A 24 28.97 -6.03 -13.28
C GLY A 24 28.07 -5.23 -14.20
N GLY A 25 28.39 -5.25 -15.50
CA GLY A 25 27.46 -4.82 -16.51
C GLY A 25 26.31 -5.81 -16.56
N ASP A 26 25.10 -5.28 -16.47
CA ASP A 26 23.91 -5.71 -17.19
C ASP A 26 22.90 -4.59 -16.95
N ASP A 27 22.39 -4.01 -18.03
CA ASP A 27 21.38 -2.94 -18.03
C ASP A 27 20.12 -3.38 -17.29
N GLN A 28 20.17 -3.34 -15.96
CA GLN A 28 18.98 -3.36 -15.12
C GLN A 28 18.37 -1.98 -15.27
N THR A 29 17.37 -1.92 -16.14
CA THR A 29 16.34 -0.87 -16.03
C THR A 29 15.78 -1.01 -14.62
N THR A 30 16.29 -0.19 -13.69
CA THR A 30 15.78 -0.13 -12.33
C THR A 30 14.27 0.05 -12.45
N PRO A 31 13.44 -0.89 -11.98
CA PRO A 31 12.00 -0.68 -11.98
C PRO A 31 11.79 0.64 -11.25
N LYS A 32 11.26 1.67 -11.93
CA LYS A 32 10.80 2.86 -11.23
C LYS A 32 9.86 2.35 -10.17
N GLY A 33 10.25 2.46 -8.90
CA GLY A 33 9.47 1.91 -7.80
C GLY A 33 8.04 2.39 -7.96
N ALA A 34 7.12 1.46 -8.21
CA ALA A 34 5.71 1.78 -8.17
C ALA A 34 5.44 2.35 -6.78
N ASN A 35 4.77 3.49 -6.70
CA ASN A 35 4.41 4.04 -5.40
C ASN A 35 3.50 3.04 -4.69
N LEU A 36 4.07 2.32 -3.71
CA LEU A 36 3.38 1.25 -2.98
C LEU A 36 2.19 1.78 -2.15
N SER A 37 2.05 3.10 -2.04
CA SER A 37 0.89 3.74 -1.40
C SER A 37 -0.31 3.94 -2.33
N THR A 38 -0.16 3.76 -3.65
CA THR A 38 -1.25 3.97 -4.61
C THR A 38 -2.00 2.67 -4.89
N ILE A 39 -3.01 2.39 -4.06
CA ILE A 39 -3.92 1.26 -4.26
C ILE A 39 -4.87 1.59 -5.43
N ARG A 40 -5.00 0.70 -6.41
CA ARG A 40 -5.81 0.91 -7.61
C ARG A 40 -6.88 -0.15 -7.79
N CYS A 41 -7.99 0.21 -8.43
CA CYS A 41 -9.09 -0.68 -8.73
C CYS A 41 -9.65 -0.40 -10.15
N PRO A 42 -10.04 -1.42 -10.94
CA PRO A 42 -10.00 -2.85 -10.61
C PRO A 42 -8.61 -3.47 -10.78
N LEU A 43 -8.43 -4.66 -10.24
CA LEU A 43 -7.29 -5.52 -10.50
C LEU A 43 -7.63 -6.58 -11.57
N GLU A 44 -6.64 -6.97 -12.36
CA GLU A 44 -6.73 -7.97 -13.41
C GLU A 44 -5.69 -9.08 -13.18
N PRO A 45 -5.99 -10.35 -13.54
CA PRO A 45 -5.01 -11.42 -13.51
C PRO A 45 -3.83 -11.11 -14.44
N THR A 46 -2.62 -11.33 -13.96
CA THR A 46 -1.39 -11.16 -14.78
C THR A 46 -1.06 -12.39 -15.63
N GLY A 47 -1.79 -13.50 -15.43
CA GLY A 47 -1.46 -14.81 -16.00
C GLY A 47 -0.27 -15.50 -15.33
N LYS A 48 0.29 -14.91 -14.25
CA LYS A 48 1.38 -15.48 -13.46
C LYS A 48 0.85 -16.03 -12.14
N THR A 49 1.59 -17.01 -11.61
CA THR A 49 1.37 -17.55 -10.27
C THR A 49 2.47 -17.05 -9.35
N GLY A 50 2.10 -16.59 -8.17
CA GLY A 50 3.01 -16.15 -7.13
C GLY A 50 3.79 -17.32 -6.49
N PRO A 51 4.80 -17.02 -5.66
CA PRO A 51 5.59 -18.03 -4.94
C PRO A 51 4.78 -18.91 -3.99
N ASP A 52 3.61 -18.43 -3.56
CA ASP A 52 2.62 -19.09 -2.71
C ASP A 52 1.62 -19.96 -3.48
N GLY A 53 1.74 -20.04 -4.81
CA GLY A 53 0.82 -20.78 -5.66
C GLY A 53 -0.47 -20.02 -6.01
N GLN A 54 -0.63 -18.78 -5.57
CA GLN A 54 -1.83 -17.98 -5.84
C GLN A 54 -1.71 -17.20 -7.16
N PRO A 55 -2.83 -16.93 -7.87
CA PRO A 55 -2.80 -16.07 -9.05
C PRO A 55 -2.33 -14.66 -8.68
N GLN A 56 -1.42 -14.11 -9.47
CA GLN A 56 -0.93 -12.75 -9.28
C GLN A 56 -1.81 -11.76 -10.05
N TYR A 57 -2.17 -10.65 -9.39
CA TYR A 57 -2.98 -9.58 -9.95
C TYR A 57 -2.18 -8.29 -10.09
N ALA A 58 -2.59 -7.44 -11.02
CA ALA A 58 -2.08 -6.10 -11.20
C ALA A 58 -3.24 -5.13 -11.49
N PRO A 59 -3.07 -3.83 -11.25
CA PRO A 59 -4.07 -2.85 -11.67
C PRO A 59 -4.40 -2.96 -13.16
N ALA A 60 -5.70 -2.90 -13.46
CA ALA A 60 -6.22 -2.77 -14.81
C ALA A 60 -5.60 -1.57 -15.54
N LYS A 61 -5.60 -1.61 -16.88
CA LYS A 61 -5.10 -0.50 -17.69
C LYS A 61 -5.87 0.81 -17.43
N ASP A 62 -7.16 0.68 -17.15
CA ASP A 62 -8.09 1.75 -16.82
C ASP A 62 -8.37 1.86 -15.31
N ALA A 63 -7.57 1.19 -14.46
CA ALA A 63 -7.74 1.26 -13.03
C ALA A 63 -7.56 2.69 -12.51
N PHE A 64 -8.48 3.12 -11.65
CA PHE A 64 -8.41 4.43 -11.03
C PHE A 64 -7.67 4.37 -9.69
N ASP A 65 -7.16 5.52 -9.25
CA ASP A 65 -6.54 5.69 -7.95
C ASP A 65 -7.60 5.78 -6.85
N THR A 66 -7.59 4.80 -5.95
CA THR A 66 -8.57 4.72 -4.84
C THR A 66 -8.38 5.82 -3.81
N ALA A 67 -7.21 6.47 -3.74
CA ALA A 67 -6.98 7.62 -2.87
C ALA A 67 -7.96 8.77 -3.17
N THR A 68 -8.48 8.84 -4.40
CA THR A 68 -9.47 9.84 -4.82
C THR A 68 -10.86 9.63 -4.22
N LEU A 69 -11.05 8.57 -3.41
CA LEU A 69 -12.27 8.29 -2.63
C LEU A 69 -12.20 8.86 -1.20
N ILE A 70 -11.00 9.18 -0.71
CA ILE A 70 -10.80 9.70 0.65
C ILE A 70 -11.56 11.01 0.82
N ASP A 71 -12.12 11.23 2.01
CA ASP A 71 -12.97 12.33 2.42
C ASP A 71 -14.33 12.42 1.71
N LEU A 72 -14.61 11.61 0.70
CA LEU A 72 -15.93 11.60 0.06
C LEU A 72 -16.98 10.99 1.01
N PRO A 73 -18.23 11.49 0.97
CA PRO A 73 -19.37 10.75 1.52
C PRO A 73 -19.43 9.35 0.91
N LEU A 74 -19.73 8.33 1.73
CA LEU A 74 -19.71 6.93 1.30
C LEU A 74 -20.56 6.68 0.05
N ALA A 75 -21.73 7.32 -0.05
CA ALA A 75 -22.60 7.21 -1.22
C ALA A 75 -21.94 7.73 -2.52
N GLU A 76 -21.20 8.84 -2.42
CA GLU A 76 -20.49 9.44 -3.55
C GLU A 76 -19.25 8.60 -3.93
N ALA A 77 -18.50 8.12 -2.93
CA ALA A 77 -17.40 7.19 -3.15
C ALA A 77 -17.86 5.92 -3.87
N ARG A 78 -19.00 5.34 -3.46
CA ARG A 78 -19.61 4.17 -4.12
C ARG A 78 -19.96 4.47 -5.58
N ALA A 79 -20.62 5.61 -5.83
CA ALA A 79 -20.97 6.02 -7.18
C ALA A 79 -19.72 6.24 -8.06
N LYS A 80 -18.63 6.75 -7.48
CA LYS A 80 -17.36 6.95 -8.18
C LYS A 80 -16.66 5.62 -8.50
N ALA A 81 -16.57 4.70 -7.54
CA ALA A 81 -15.98 3.38 -7.75
C ALA A 81 -16.75 2.56 -8.80
N ALA A 82 -18.09 2.62 -8.77
CA ALA A 82 -18.95 1.90 -9.70
C ALA A 82 -18.71 2.29 -11.16
N LYS A 83 -18.29 3.55 -11.44
CA LYS A 83 -17.94 4.00 -12.80
C LYS A 83 -16.76 3.24 -13.40
N SER A 84 -15.90 2.67 -12.56
CA SER A 84 -14.76 1.84 -12.95
C SER A 84 -15.02 0.34 -12.71
N GLY A 85 -16.28 -0.05 -12.47
CA GLY A 85 -16.65 -1.44 -12.23
C GLY A 85 -16.15 -2.01 -10.91
N CYS A 86 -15.89 -1.14 -9.92
CA CYS A 86 -15.49 -1.52 -8.57
C CYS A 86 -16.61 -1.26 -7.57
N ASP A 87 -16.67 -2.08 -6.53
CA ASP A 87 -17.60 -1.93 -5.41
C ASP A 87 -16.84 -1.63 -4.11
N ILE A 88 -17.49 -0.90 -3.20
CA ILE A 88 -16.91 -0.55 -1.90
C ILE A 88 -17.53 -1.41 -0.79
N VAL A 89 -16.66 -2.11 -0.07
CA VAL A 89 -16.96 -2.78 1.20
C VAL A 89 -16.44 -1.92 2.34
N VAL A 90 -17.29 -1.65 3.32
CA VAL A 90 -16.85 -0.97 4.56
C VAL A 90 -16.39 -2.05 5.53
N SER A 91 -15.10 -2.06 5.86
CA SER A 91 -14.51 -3.01 6.81
C SER A 91 -14.43 -2.47 8.22
N ILE A 92 -14.32 -1.15 8.37
CA ILE A 92 -14.48 -0.44 9.65
C ILE A 92 -15.45 0.72 9.46
N GLN A 93 -16.46 0.79 10.34
CA GLN A 93 -17.40 1.90 10.41
C GLN A 93 -17.37 2.50 11.81
N ASP A 94 -17.02 3.79 11.89
CA ASP A 94 -16.98 4.55 13.15
C ASP A 94 -16.16 3.83 14.25
N GLY A 95 -15.02 3.25 13.84
CA GLY A 95 -14.13 2.48 14.73
C GLY A 95 -14.56 1.03 15.01
N ALA A 96 -15.71 0.58 14.50
CA ALA A 96 -16.19 -0.78 14.68
C ALA A 96 -15.99 -1.63 13.41
N GLY A 97 -15.36 -2.79 13.57
CA GLY A 97 -15.19 -3.77 12.50
C GLY A 97 -16.53 -4.29 11.96
N GLN A 98 -16.59 -4.49 10.65
CA GLN A 98 -17.77 -4.96 9.93
C GLN A 98 -17.53 -6.34 9.31
N PRO A 99 -18.58 -7.14 9.08
CA PRO A 99 -18.45 -8.37 8.30
C PRO A 99 -17.95 -8.07 6.89
N VAL A 100 -16.90 -8.75 6.47
CA VAL A 100 -16.31 -8.60 5.13
C VAL A 100 -16.27 -9.93 4.38
N PRO A 101 -16.41 -9.93 3.04
CA PRO A 101 -16.21 -11.13 2.24
C PRO A 101 -14.77 -11.65 2.38
N ILE A 102 -14.62 -12.97 2.54
CA ILE A 102 -13.32 -13.65 2.64
C ILE A 102 -12.77 -14.09 1.28
N ASP A 103 -13.64 -14.19 0.27
CA ASP A 103 -13.24 -14.59 -1.07
C ASP A 103 -12.48 -13.46 -1.77
N LEU A 104 -11.45 -13.83 -2.52
CA LEU A 104 -10.73 -12.93 -3.40
C LEU A 104 -11.68 -12.40 -4.49
N ASN A 105 -11.93 -11.11 -4.49
CA ASN A 105 -12.63 -10.38 -5.52
C ASN A 105 -11.83 -9.12 -5.94
N PRO A 106 -11.13 -9.19 -7.10
CA PRO A 106 -10.31 -8.12 -7.67
C PRO A 106 -10.98 -6.75 -7.88
N LYS A 107 -12.30 -6.67 -7.68
CA LYS A 107 -13.13 -5.46 -7.87
C LYS A 107 -13.64 -4.86 -6.56
N LEU A 108 -13.36 -5.48 -5.42
CA LEU A 108 -13.76 -4.92 -4.12
C LEU A 108 -12.68 -3.99 -3.58
N ILE A 109 -13.10 -2.81 -3.16
CA ILE A 109 -12.31 -1.82 -2.43
C ILE A 109 -12.77 -1.89 -0.97
N TYR A 110 -11.85 -2.18 -0.06
CA TYR A 110 -12.10 -2.22 1.37
C TYR A 110 -11.72 -0.87 1.96
N VAL A 111 -12.65 -0.25 2.69
CA VAL A 111 -12.48 1.10 3.22
C VAL A 111 -12.87 1.20 4.68
N TYR A 112 -12.24 2.14 5.37
CA TYR A 112 -12.71 2.61 6.67
C TYR A 112 -13.55 3.86 6.49
N THR A 113 -14.56 4.00 7.35
CA THR A 113 -15.43 5.15 7.36
C THR A 113 -15.60 5.73 8.75
N GLU A 114 -15.71 7.05 8.82
CA GLU A 114 -16.10 7.79 10.02
C GLU A 114 -17.12 8.85 9.65
N LYS A 115 -18.20 8.95 10.42
CA LYS A 115 -19.30 9.93 10.23
C LYS A 115 -19.82 9.92 8.78
N GLY A 116 -19.90 8.73 8.18
CA GLY A 116 -20.39 8.51 6.83
C GLY A 116 -19.44 8.92 5.70
N ARG A 117 -18.17 9.23 5.99
CA ARG A 117 -17.14 9.55 5.00
C ARG A 117 -16.03 8.51 4.98
N VAL A 118 -15.40 8.32 3.83
CA VAL A 118 -14.23 7.44 3.69
C VAL A 118 -13.02 8.12 4.31
N THR A 119 -12.36 7.44 5.24
CA THR A 119 -11.15 7.97 5.92
C THR A 119 -9.88 7.24 5.52
N GLN A 120 -9.98 5.98 5.10
CA GLN A 120 -8.85 5.17 4.71
C GLN A 120 -9.24 4.15 3.65
N ILE A 121 -8.30 3.86 2.75
CA ILE A 121 -8.35 2.68 1.88
C ILE A 121 -7.53 1.58 2.56
N GLU A 122 -8.17 0.48 2.90
CA GLU A 122 -7.50 -0.70 3.47
C GLU A 122 -6.81 -1.51 2.37
N GLY A 123 -7.50 -1.74 1.25
CA GLY A 123 -6.99 -2.58 0.18
C GLY A 123 -7.98 -2.76 -0.97
N VAL A 124 -7.52 -3.45 -2.02
CA VAL A 124 -8.34 -3.90 -3.14
C VAL A 124 -8.09 -5.38 -3.37
N GLY A 125 -9.12 -6.13 -3.72
CA GLY A 125 -9.01 -7.56 -4.05
C GLY A 125 -9.51 -8.48 -2.96
N GLY A 126 -9.25 -8.18 -1.68
CA GLY A 126 -9.61 -9.10 -0.59
C GLY A 126 -8.85 -10.43 -0.65
N GLY A 127 -9.20 -11.38 0.22
CA GLY A 127 -8.45 -12.62 0.44
C GLY A 127 -7.37 -12.44 1.51
N ILE A 128 -7.38 -13.34 2.50
CA ILE A 128 -6.34 -13.47 3.54
C ILE A 128 -5.33 -14.52 3.08
#